data_AF-A0A0A7KHM0-F1
#
_entry.id   AF-A0A0A7KHM0-F1
#
_cell.length_a   1.000
_cell.length_b   1.000
_cell.length_c   1.000
_cell.angle_alpha   90.00
_cell.angle_beta   90.00
_cell.angle_gamma   90.00
#
_symmetry.space_group_name_H-M   'P 1'
#
loop_
_entity.id
_entity.type
_entity.pdbx_description
1 polymer ?
#
loop_
_entity_poly.entity_id
_entity_poly.type
_entity_poly.pdbx_seq_one_letter_code
_entity_poly.pdbx_strand_id
1 'polypeptide(L)' 'MSNRSISNFLTIAGLSSILASIAIWATQGGTDKTHEEKSHGERFGIFVGLWAPTFFVLANKYNEAAVQEGE' A
#
# COMPACT_ATOMS: atom_id res chain seq x y z
N MET A 1 13.92 -15.39 -3.87
CA MET A 1 13.67 -14.16 -4.65
C MET A 1 14.87 -13.26 -4.45
N SER A 2 15.41 -12.64 -5.50
CA SER A 2 16.50 -11.67 -5.37
C SER A 2 16.03 -10.41 -4.66
N ASN A 3 16.97 -9.64 -4.09
CA ASN A 3 16.68 -8.38 -3.41
C ASN A 3 16.04 -7.39 -4.39
N ARG A 4 16.50 -7.38 -5.64
CA ARG A 4 15.88 -6.63 -6.75
C ARG A 4 14.42 -7.00 -6.97
N SER A 5 14.10 -8.30 -6.98
CA SER A 5 12.72 -8.79 -7.19
C SER A 5 11.80 -8.38 -6.04
N ILE A 6 12.28 -8.47 -4.79
CA ILE A 6 11.53 -8.05 -3.60
C ILE A 6 11.28 -6.53 -3.64
N SER A 7 12.27 -5.73 -4.01
CA SER A 7 12.11 -4.28 -4.16
C SER A 7 11.04 -3.90 -5.17
N ASN A 8 11.04 -4.53 -6.35
CA ASN A 8 10.03 -4.29 -7.39
C ASN A 8 8.63 -4.70 -6.90
N PHE A 9 8.51 -5.85 -6.24
CA PHE A 9 7.24 -6.31 -5.67
C PHE A 9 6.70 -5.31 -4.65
N LEU A 10 7.53 -4.86 -3.71
CA LEU A 10 7.15 -3.88 -2.69
C LEU A 10 6.76 -2.53 -3.31
N THR A 11 7.43 -2.11 -4.37
CA THR A 11 7.07 -0.89 -5.11
C THR A 11 5.66 -1.00 -5.70
N ILE A 12 5.35 -2.13 -6.36
CA ILE A 12 4.02 -2.40 -6.91
C ILE A 12 2.97 -2.52 -5.78
N ALA A 13 3.32 -3.16 -4.66
CA ALA A 13 2.45 -3.27 -3.50
C ALA A 13 2.12 -1.90 -2.88
N GLY A 14 3.10 -0.99 -2.82
CA GLY A 14 2.91 0.39 -2.38
C GLY A 14 1.93 1.15 -3.26
N LEU A 15 2.10 1.10 -4.58
CA LEU A 15 1.16 1.70 -5.53
C LEU A 15 -0.23 1.07 -5.45
N SER A 16 -0.29 -0.26 -5.33
CA SER A 16 -1.55 -0.99 -5.22
C SER A 16 -2.30 -0.65 -3.93
N SER A 17 -1.58 -0.43 -2.82
CA SER A 17 -2.14 0.00 -1.53
C SER A 17 -2.83 1.37 -1.64
N ILE A 18 -2.24 2.32 -2.39
CA ILE A 18 -2.86 3.63 -2.66
C ILE A 18 -4.17 3.44 -3.44
N LEU A 19 -4.13 2.68 -4.54
CA LEU A 19 -5.32 2.43 -5.37
C LEU A 19 -6.42 1.70 -4.58
N ALA A 20 -6.05 0.71 -3.77
CA ALA A 20 -6.97 0.00 -2.90
C ALA A 20 -7.61 0.92 -1.86
N SER A 21 -6.83 1.82 -1.24
CA SER A 21 -7.34 2.82 -0.29
C SER A 21 -8.41 3.72 -0.93
N ILE A 22 -8.14 4.23 -2.14
CA ILE A 22 -9.08 5.05 -2.90
C ILE A 22 -10.34 4.24 -3.25
N ALA A 23 -10.18 2.99 -3.69
CA ALA A 23 -11.30 2.12 -4.03
C ALA A 23 -12.20 1.81 -2.82
N ILE A 24 -11.61 1.54 -1.66
CA ILE A 24 -12.34 1.32 -0.40
C ILE A 24 -13.13 2.57 -0.02
N TRP A 25 -12.49 3.74 -0.06
CA TRP A 25 -13.18 4.98 0.22
C TRP A 25 -14.32 5.22 -0.77
N ALA A 26 -14.09 5.03 -2.07
CA ALA A 26 -15.10 5.28 -3.11
C ALA A 26 -16.29 4.32 -3.06
N THR A 27 -16.12 3.10 -2.53
CA THR A 27 -17.17 2.07 -2.50
C THR A 27 -17.87 1.94 -1.15
N GLN A 28 -17.15 2.17 -0.05
CA GLN A 28 -17.65 1.97 1.33
C GLN A 28 -17.69 3.30 2.09
N GLY A 29 -16.59 4.08 2.04
CA GLY A 29 -16.51 5.36 2.74
C GLY A 29 -17.35 6.50 2.14
N GLY A 30 -17.72 6.43 0.86
CA GLY A 30 -18.44 7.50 0.14
C GLY A 30 -19.91 7.20 -0.14
N THR A 31 -20.29 5.92 -0.15
CA THR A 31 -21.58 5.44 -0.70
C THR A 31 -22.46 4.68 0.29
N ASP A 32 -21.96 4.32 1.47
CA ASP A 32 -22.75 3.55 2.45
C ASP A 32 -23.87 4.37 3.09
N LYS A 33 -25.01 3.70 3.33
CA LYS A 33 -26.29 4.32 3.71
C LYS A 33 -26.37 4.64 5.19
N THR A 34 -25.59 3.96 6.04
CA THR A 34 -25.56 4.18 7.48
C THR A 34 -24.28 4.89 7.89
N HIS A 35 -24.36 5.77 8.89
CA HIS A 35 -23.19 6.51 9.39
C HIS A 35 -22.10 5.58 9.96
N GLU A 36 -22.49 4.44 10.51
CA GLU A 36 -21.58 3.47 11.11
C GLU A 36 -20.75 2.75 10.03
N GLU A 37 -21.40 2.21 9.00
CA GLU A 37 -20.73 1.55 7.86
C GLU A 37 -19.78 2.51 7.14
N LYS A 38 -20.23 3.75 6.91
CA LYS A 38 -19.39 4.80 6.32
C LYS A 38 -18.12 5.04 7.13
N SER A 39 -18.25 5.17 8.45
CA SER A 39 -17.11 5.41 9.34
C SER A 39 -16.11 4.25 9.36
N HIS A 40 -16.58 3.01 9.20
CA HIS A 40 -15.73 1.83 9.11
C HIS A 40 -14.97 1.79 7.77
N GLY A 41 -15.65 2.06 6.65
CA GLY A 41 -15.03 2.14 5.33
C GLY A 41 -13.95 3.22 5.23
N GLU A 42 -14.22 4.41 5.77
CA GLU A 42 -13.25 5.52 5.81
C GLU A 42 -12.00 5.14 6.63
N ARG A 43 -12.17 4.55 7.82
CA ARG A 43 -11.05 4.12 8.68
C ARG A 43 -10.23 3.00 8.04
N PHE A 44 -10.89 2.02 7.43
CA PHE A 44 -10.21 0.92 6.75
C PHE A 44 -9.42 1.42 5.54
N GLY A 45 -10.01 2.31 4.73
CA GLY A 45 -9.32 2.95 3.60
C GLY A 45 -8.05 3.69 4.04
N ILE A 46 -8.11 4.47 5.13
CA ILE A 46 -6.93 5.15 5.69
C ILE A 46 -5.86 4.13 6.13
N PHE A 47 -6.25 3.06 6.83
CA PHE A 47 -5.30 2.04 7.28
C PHE A 47 -4.58 1.37 6.12
N VAL A 48 -5.31 1.01 5.06
CA VAL A 48 -4.72 0.42 3.84
C VAL A 48 -3.81 1.42 3.13
N GLY A 49 -4.18 2.70 3.08
CA GLY A 49 -3.35 3.74 2.47
C GLY A 49 -2.04 3.99 3.23
N LEU A 50 -2.04 3.81 4.56
CA LEU A 50 -0.85 3.93 5.41
C LEU A 50 0.17 2.81 5.21
N TRP A 51 -0.17 1.72 4.51
CA TRP A 51 0.81 0.68 4.17
C TRP A 51 1.77 1.12 3.07
N ALA A 52 1.39 2.06 2.19
CA ALA A 52 2.21 2.49 1.08
C ALA A 52 3.59 3.06 1.50
N PRO A 53 3.69 3.97 2.51
CA PRO A 53 4.97 4.40 3.06
C PRO A 53 5.85 3.24 3.52
N THR A 54 5.29 2.27 4.23
CA THR A 54 6.02 1.08 4.71
C THR A 54 6.57 0.27 3.54
N PHE A 55 5.74 0.01 2.53
CA PHE A 55 6.18 -0.72 1.34
C PHE A 55 7.28 0.01 0.57
N PHE A 56 7.18 1.32 0.40
CA PHE A 56 8.24 2.09 -0.29
C PHE A 56 9.55 2.16 0.51
N VAL A 57 9.49 2.30 1.84
CA VAL A 57 10.69 2.24 2.68
C VAL A 57 11.37 0.89 2.56
N LEU A 58 10.62 -0.21 2.64
CA LEU A 58 11.18 -1.55 2.46
C LEU A 58 11.71 -1.74 1.02
N ALA A 59 10.98 -1.28 0.01
CA ALA A 59 11.42 -1.37 -1.39
C ALA A 59 12.77 -0.69 -1.59
N ASN A 60 12.97 0.49 -1.00
CA ASN A 60 14.24 1.19 -1.06
C ASN A 60 15.36 0.42 -0.33
N LYS A 61 15.07 -0.15 0.85
CA LYS A 61 16.05 -0.96 1.59
C LYS A 61 16.50 -2.20 0.82
N TYR A 62 15.58 -2.92 0.19
CA TYR A 62 15.94 -4.08 -0.64
C TYR A 62 16.65 -3.68 -1.93
N ASN A 63 16.34 -2.51 -2.49
CA ASN A 63 17.09 -1.97 -3.63
C ASN A 63 18.54 -1.64 -3.24
N GLU A 64 18.75 -0.99 -2.09
CA GLU A 64 20.09 -0.70 -1.55
C GLU A 64 20.90 -2.00 -1.35
N ALA A 65 20.28 -3.04 -0.79
CA ALA A 65 20.92 -4.35 -0.61
C ALA A 65 21.29 -5.01 -1.94
N ALA A 66 20.40 -4.98 -2.94
CA ALA A 66 20.66 -5.53 -4.28
C ALA A 66 21.89 -4.85 -4.93
N VAL A 67 21.97 -3.52 -4.82
CA VAL A 67 23.11 -2.75 -5.37
C VAL A 67 24.41 -3.11 -4.66
N GLN A 68 24.41 -3.35 -3.35
CA GLN A 68 25.60 -3.76 -2.60
C GLN A 68 26.08 -5.17 -2.96
N GLU A 69 25.16 -6.06 -3.32
CA GLU A 69 25.45 -7.42 -3.77
C GLU A 69 25.90 -7.49 -5.24
N GLY A 70 25.85 -6.38 -5.97
CA GLY A 70 26.20 -6.32 -7.39
C GLY A 70 25.12 -6.87 -8.32
N GLU A 71 23.87 -6.94 -7.86
CA GLU A 71 22.69 -7.32 -8.66
C GLU A 71 22.17 -6.20 -9.57
#